data_AF-A0AAJ1J6J2-F1
#
_entry.id   AF-A0AAJ1J6J2-F1
#
_cell.length_a   1.000
_cell.length_b   1.000
_cell.length_c   1.000
_cell.angle_alpha   90.00
_cell.angle_beta   90.00
_cell.angle_gamma   90.00
#
_symmetry.space_group_name_H-M   'P 1'
#
loop_
_entity.id
_entity.type
_entity.pdbx_description
1 polymer ?
#
loop_
_entity_poly.entity_id
_entity_poly.type
_entity_poly.pdbx_seq_one_letter_code
_entity_poly.pdbx_strand_id
1 'polypeptide(L)' 'MNKIKELRSDLGITRKRLAEHVGCTPSAIGHYENGRRTPDITVCRTIVSAFGTLGAEFTLDDIFPPLKGKCVS' A
#
# COMPACT_ATOMS: atom_id res chain seq x y z
N MET A 1 -2.14 10.79 1.30
CA MET A 1 -3.20 9.77 1.17
C MET A 1 -2.60 8.60 0.42
N ASN A 2 -2.71 7.37 0.92
CA ASN A 2 -2.24 6.17 0.18
C ASN A 2 -3.40 5.52 -0.57
N LYS A 3 -3.09 4.74 -1.60
CA LYS A 3 -4.06 4.05 -2.46
C LYS A 3 -4.16 2.54 -2.18
N ILE A 4 -3.63 2.06 -1.05
CA ILE A 4 -3.59 0.61 -0.75
C ILE A 4 -4.99 -0.01 -0.84
N LYS A 5 -5.98 0.62 -0.20
CA LYS A 5 -7.35 0.10 -0.14
C LYS A 5 -8.01 0.03 -1.52
N GLU A 6 -7.82 1.07 -2.32
CA GLU A 6 -8.37 1.22 -3.68
C GLU A 6 -7.83 0.10 -4.56
N LEU A 7 -6.50 0.04 -4.72
CA LEU A 7 -5.82 -0.95 -5.57
C LEU A 7 -6.09 -2.39 -5.10
N ARG A 8 -6.12 -2.62 -3.79
CA ARG A 8 -6.46 -3.93 -3.22
C ARG A 8 -7.89 -4.35 -3.61
N SER A 9 -8.85 -3.43 -3.53
CA SER A 9 -10.24 -3.71 -3.88
C SER A 9 -10.42 -3.92 -5.39
N ASP A 10 -9.70 -3.16 -6.21
CA ASP A 10 -9.74 -3.29 -7.69
C ASP A 10 -9.22 -4.66 -8.14
N LEU A 11 -8.24 -5.22 -7.42
CA LEU A 11 -7.74 -6.58 -7.62
C LEU A 11 -8.61 -7.67 -6.98
N GLY A 12 -9.67 -7.31 -6.25
CA GLY A 12 -10.55 -8.27 -5.59
C GLY A 12 -9.88 -9.09 -4.46
N ILE A 13 -8.71 -8.67 -3.96
CA ILE A 13 -7.98 -9.40 -2.92
C ILE A 13 -8.36 -8.91 -1.51
N THR A 14 -8.27 -9.79 -0.51
CA THR A 14 -8.59 -9.43 0.88
C THR A 14 -7.39 -8.79 1.60
N ARG A 15 -7.64 -8.08 2.72
CA ARG A 15 -6.55 -7.61 3.61
C ARG A 15 -5.67 -8.74 4.09
N LYS A 16 -6.27 -9.91 4.34
CA LYS A 16 -5.54 -11.12 4.75
C LYS A 16 -4.57 -11.57 3.67
N ARG A 17 -5.04 -11.64 2.42
CA ARG A 17 -4.21 -12.02 1.27
C ARG A 17 -3.03 -11.07 1.07
N LEU A 18 -3.28 -9.76 1.16
CA LEU A 18 -2.20 -8.77 1.07
C LEU A 18 -1.21 -8.90 2.25
N ALA A 19 -1.72 -9.07 3.47
CA ALA A 19 -0.89 -9.21 4.67
C ALA A 19 0.03 -10.44 4.63
N GLU A 20 -0.43 -11.56 4.06
CA GLU A 20 0.37 -12.78 3.83
C GLU A 20 1.61 -12.49 2.97
N HIS A 21 1.46 -11.68 1.91
CA HIS A 21 2.57 -11.34 1.00
C HIS A 21 3.48 -10.25 1.58
N VAL A 22 2.91 -9.35 2.39
CA VAL A 22 3.67 -8.29 3.06
C VAL A 22 4.42 -8.81 4.30
N GLY A 23 4.03 -9.97 4.84
CA GLY A 23 4.62 -10.52 6.07
C GLY A 23 4.16 -9.78 7.34
N CYS A 24 2.91 -9.32 7.36
CA CYS A 24 2.33 -8.60 8.51
C CYS A 24 0.92 -9.11 8.87
N THR A 25 0.24 -8.45 9.81
CA THR A 25 -1.12 -8.83 10.20
C THR A 25 -2.17 -8.14 9.30
N PRO A 26 -3.36 -8.74 9.10
CA PRO A 26 -4.46 -8.08 8.38
C PRO A 26 -4.87 -6.74 9.02
N SER A 27 -4.74 -6.64 10.35
CA SER A 27 -4.97 -5.40 11.11
C SER A 27 -3.92 -4.33 10.80
N ALA A 28 -2.66 -4.69 10.57
CA ALA A 28 -1.63 -3.75 10.15
C ALA A 28 -1.97 -3.15 8.77
N ILE A 29 -2.38 -3.97 7.81
CA ILE A 29 -2.90 -3.50 6.51
C ILE A 29 -4.10 -2.55 6.72
N GLY A 30 -5.04 -2.92 7.58
CA GLY A 30 -6.17 -2.05 7.93
C GLY A 30 -5.75 -0.71 8.54
N HIS A 31 -4.67 -0.67 9.34
CA HIS A 31 -4.13 0.59 9.85
C HIS A 31 -3.51 1.45 8.75
N TYR A 32 -2.78 0.85 7.81
CA TYR A 32 -2.20 1.57 6.68
C TYR A 32 -3.27 2.12 5.75
N GLU A 33 -4.24 1.31 5.35
CA GLU A 33 -5.36 1.71 4.48
C GLU A 33 -6.15 2.90 5.04
N ASN A 34 -6.36 2.93 6.36
CA ASN A 34 -7.13 3.99 7.02
C ASN A 34 -6.25 5.16 7.48
N GLY A 35 -4.96 5.16 7.19
CA GLY A 35 -4.01 6.20 7.62
C GLY A 35 -3.79 6.27 9.13
N ARG A 36 -4.17 5.24 9.90
CA ARG A 36 -3.94 5.15 11.35
C ARG A 36 -2.47 4.91 11.69
N ARG A 37 -1.73 4.33 10.76
CA ARG A 37 -0.27 4.16 10.82
C ARG A 37 0.33 4.50 9.46
N THR A 38 1.52 5.06 9.48
CA THR A 38 2.33 5.29 8.28
C THR A 38 3.29 4.12 8.13
N PRO A 39 3.25 3.36 7.02
CA PRO A 39 4.27 2.34 6.75
C PRO A 39 5.63 3.01 6.52
N ASP A 40 6.70 2.38 7.00
CA ASP A 40 8.06 2.81 6.66
C ASP A 40 8.42 2.42 5.21
N ILE A 41 9.56 2.91 4.72
CA ILE A 41 10.00 2.67 3.34
C ILE A 41 10.18 1.17 3.02
N THR A 42 10.57 0.35 3.99
CA THR A 42 10.71 -1.10 3.81
C THR A 42 9.35 -1.72 3.59
N VAL A 43 8.37 -1.40 4.44
CA VAL A 43 6.98 -1.85 4.29
C VAL A 43 6.37 -1.35 2.98
N CYS A 44 6.62 -0.11 2.58
CA CYS A 44 6.15 0.41 1.29
C CYS A 44 6.68 -0.42 0.11
N ARG A 45 7.98 -0.77 0.11
CA ARG A 45 8.58 -1.63 -0.93
C ARG A 45 8.01 -3.05 -0.91
N THR A 46 7.77 -3.60 0.27
CA THR A 46 7.14 -4.93 0.38
C THR A 46 5.71 -4.91 -0.14
N ILE A 47 4.95 -3.84 0.10
CA ILE A 47 3.59 -3.67 -0.45
C ILE A 47 3.64 -3.60 -1.99
N VAL A 48 4.57 -2.84 -2.57
CA VAL A 48 4.78 -2.80 -4.03
C VAL A 48 5.06 -4.20 -4.59
N SER A 49 6.01 -4.91 -3.99
CA SER A 49 6.36 -6.28 -4.39
C SER A 49 5.18 -7.24 -4.26
N ALA A 50 4.41 -7.14 -3.17
CA ALA A 50 3.22 -7.95 -2.94
C ALA A 50 2.18 -7.77 -4.05
N PHE A 51 1.91 -6.54 -4.48
CA PHE A 51 1.03 -6.31 -5.64
C PHE A 51 1.55 -6.96 -6.91
N GLY A 52 2.85 -6.85 -7.20
CA GLY A 52 3.49 -7.52 -8.34
C GLY A 52 3.28 -9.03 -8.33
N THR A 53 3.46 -9.68 -7.17
CA THR A 53 3.21 -11.13 -7.00
C THR A 53 1.74 -11.52 -7.11
N LEU A 54 0.83 -10.57 -6.88
CA LEU A 54 -0.62 -10.76 -6.94
C LEU A 54 -1.19 -10.41 -8.34
N GLY A 55 -0.32 -10.20 -9.32
CA GLY A 55 -0.68 -10.03 -10.73
C GLY A 55 -0.90 -8.59 -11.17
N ALA A 56 -0.43 -7.59 -10.41
CA ALA A 56 -0.53 -6.19 -10.79
C ALA A 56 0.76 -5.42 -10.50
N GLU A 57 1.31 -4.77 -11.52
CA GLU A 57 2.48 -3.92 -11.34
C GLU A 57 2.07 -2.50 -11.00
N PHE A 58 2.55 -2.02 -9.85
CA PHE A 58 2.41 -0.64 -9.41
C PHE A 58 3.77 -0.11 -8.98
N THR A 59 3.98 1.18 -9.17
CA THR A 59 5.13 1.89 -8.64
C THR A 59 4.87 2.36 -7.20
N LEU A 60 5.93 2.85 -6.55
CA LEU A 60 5.79 3.48 -5.24
C LEU A 60 4.83 4.67 -5.29
N ASP A 61 4.87 5.47 -6.36
CA ASP A 61 4.04 6.68 -6.52
C ASP A 61 2.58 6.35 -6.87
N ASP A 62 2.31 5.19 -7.48
CA ASP A 62 0.94 4.73 -7.69
C ASP A 62 0.25 4.43 -6.35
N ILE A 63 0.96 3.76 -5.43
CA ILE A 63 0.42 3.34 -4.13
C ILE A 63 0.55 4.45 -3.08
N PHE A 64 1.65 5.18 -3.09
CA PHE A 64 2.03 6.22 -2.13
C PHE A 64 2.39 7.52 -2.88
N PRO A 65 1.42 8.18 -3.52
CA PRO A 65 1.69 9.35 -4.34
C PRO A 65 2.33 10.47 -3.52
N PRO A 66 3.27 11.23 -4.11
CA PRO A 66 3.87 12.37 -3.44
C PRO A 66 2.78 13.35 -3.01
N LEU A 67 2.97 13.96 -1.85
CA LEU A 67 2.05 14.99 -1.38
C LEU A 67 2.02 16.12 -2.40
N LYS A 68 0.83 16.42 -2.94
CA LYS A 68 0.64 17.58 -3.81
C LYS A 68 0.87 18.86 -2.99
N GLY A 69 2.09 19.42 -3.10
CA GLY A 69 2.43 20.82 -2.83
C GLY A 69 2.73 21.23 -1.37
N LYS A 70 3.98 21.64 -1.14
CA LYS A 70 4.26 23.09 -1.15
C LYS A 70 5.28 23.32 -2.27
N CYS A 71 4.95 24.19 -3.22
CA CYS A 71 6.00 24.93 -3.91
C CYS A 71 6.88 25.56 -2.82
N VAL A 72 8.15 25.20 -2.75
CA VAL A 72 9.14 26.11 -2.16
C VAL A 72 9.12 27.33 -3.06
N SER A 73 8.55 28.41 -2.53
CA SER A 73 8.62 29.75 -3.13
C SER A 73 10.04 30.29 -2.94
#